data_AF-A0A7R6PQ48-F1
#
_entry.id   AF-A0A7R6PQ48-F1
#
_cell.length_a   1.000
_cell.length_b   1.000
_cell.length_c   1.000
_cell.angle_alpha   90.00
_cell.angle_beta   90.00
_cell.angle_gamma   90.00
#
_symmetry.space_group_name_H-M   'P 1'
#
loop_
_entity.id
_entity.type
_entity.pdbx_description
1 polymer ?
#
loop_
_entity_poly.entity_id
_entity_poly.type
_entity_poly.pdbx_seq_one_letter_code
_entity_poly.pdbx_strand_id
1 'polypeptide(L)'
;MSKQSIIEKNNQYKGNLKVEGDLKVLGVAEGKIEVENCIHLEGGRIIGEVKAKCAVINGNIDGKIECSDFFDMEKGVLNSKVKAPKIIISEFADYPDLNNIIEQD
;
A
#
# COMPACT_ATOMS: atom_id res chain seq x y z
N MET A 1 20.73 2.54 -10.61
CA MET A 1 20.14 1.29 -10.07
C MET A 1 18.94 1.71 -9.24
N SER A 2 17.75 1.19 -9.51
CA SER A 2 16.62 1.36 -8.60
C SER A 2 16.95 0.58 -7.31
N LYS A 3 16.81 1.22 -6.16
CA LYS A 3 16.91 0.54 -4.86
C LYS A 3 15.57 -0.15 -4.63
N GLN A 4 15.57 -1.45 -4.35
CA GLN A 4 14.35 -2.19 -4.02
C GLN A 4 14.58 -3.03 -2.76
N SER A 5 13.61 -3.00 -1.86
CA SER A 5 13.51 -3.89 -0.70
C SER A 5 12.31 -4.82 -0.86
N ILE A 6 12.41 -6.04 -0.32
CA ILE A 6 11.35 -7.06 -0.46
C ILE A 6 11.02 -7.68 0.90
N ILE A 7 9.73 -7.73 1.24
CA ILE A 7 9.19 -8.58 2.30
C ILE A 7 8.64 -9.83 1.63
N GLU A 8 9.44 -10.90 1.62
CA GLU A 8 9.11 -12.17 0.95
C GLU A 8 7.88 -12.86 1.54
N LYS A 9 7.26 -13.75 0.75
CA LYS A 9 5.95 -14.37 1.04
C LYS A 9 5.83 -15.03 2.42
N ASN A 10 6.92 -15.60 2.93
CA ASN A 10 6.93 -16.32 4.21
C ASN A 10 7.50 -15.47 5.36
N ASN A 11 7.67 -14.17 5.13
CA ASN A 11 8.20 -13.26 6.12
C ASN A 11 7.08 -12.38 6.69
N GLN A 12 7.20 -12.08 7.97
CA GLN A 12 6.42 -11.04 8.63
C GLN A 12 7.37 -9.99 9.19
N TYR A 13 7.10 -8.74 8.84
CA TYR A 13 7.73 -7.58 9.43
C TYR A 13 6.76 -6.92 10.42
N LYS A 14 7.28 -6.47 11.57
CA LYS A 14 6.52 -5.70 12.56
C LYS A 14 7.36 -4.56 13.11
N GLY A 15 6.91 -3.32 12.92
CA GLY A 15 7.60 -2.12 13.43
C GLY A 15 7.49 -0.89 12.53
N ASN A 16 8.49 -0.02 12.62
CA ASN A 16 8.61 1.18 11.78
C ASN A 16 9.67 0.95 10.69
N LEU A 17 9.23 0.93 9.43
CA LEU A 17 10.08 0.68 8.27
C LEU A 17 10.19 1.94 7.42
N LYS A 18 11.43 2.38 7.13
CA LYS A 18 11.70 3.41 6.14
C LYS A 18 12.48 2.82 4.97
N VAL A 19 12.03 3.06 3.74
CA VAL A 19 12.64 2.56 2.50
C VAL A 19 12.88 3.74 1.54
N GLU A 20 14.13 3.99 1.17
CA GLU A 20 14.50 5.06 0.21
C GLU A 20 14.16 4.74 -1.25
N GLY A 21 13.85 3.47 -1.54
CA GLY A 21 13.56 2.98 -2.87
C GLY A 21 12.13 2.46 -2.99
N ASP A 22 11.95 1.44 -3.83
CA ASP A 22 10.68 0.72 -3.91
C ASP A 22 10.60 -0.36 -2.82
N LEU A 23 9.40 -0.60 -2.31
CA LEU A 23 9.11 -1.70 -1.40
C LEU A 23 8.16 -2.68 -2.07
N LYS A 24 8.57 -3.93 -2.22
CA LYS A 24 7.70 -5.03 -2.64
C LYS A 24 7.30 -5.88 -1.44
N VAL A 25 6.00 -6.15 -1.29
CA VAL A 25 5.45 -6.93 -0.19
C VAL A 25 4.70 -8.14 -0.75
N LEU A 26 5.26 -9.31 -0.50
CA LEU A 26 4.67 -10.62 -0.81
C LEU A 26 4.13 -11.30 0.45
N GLY A 27 4.72 -10.98 1.61
CA GLY A 27 4.34 -11.50 2.93
C GLY A 27 3.45 -10.55 3.72
N VAL A 28 3.76 -10.36 5.00
CA VAL A 28 3.00 -9.50 5.93
C VAL A 28 3.85 -8.35 6.43
N ALA A 29 3.32 -7.13 6.38
CA ALA A 29 3.94 -5.95 6.96
C ALA A 29 2.99 -5.27 7.96
N GLU A 30 3.40 -5.14 9.21
CA GLU A 30 2.61 -4.55 10.29
C GLU A 30 3.35 -3.33 10.90
N GLY A 31 2.66 -2.19 10.98
CA GLY A 31 3.16 -0.98 11.64
C GLY A 31 3.19 0.24 10.72
N LYS A 32 4.21 1.09 10.90
CA LYS A 32 4.35 2.34 10.14
C LYS A 32 5.38 2.15 9.02
N ILE A 33 4.96 2.34 7.79
CA ILE A 33 5.76 2.07 6.60
C ILE A 33 5.88 3.37 5.79
N GLU A 34 7.10 3.88 5.66
CA GLU A 34 7.42 5.07 4.86
C GLU A 34 8.32 4.65 3.69
N VAL A 35 7.83 4.84 2.46
CA VAL A 35 8.53 4.48 1.22
C VAL A 35 8.72 5.75 0.40
N GLU A 36 9.93 6.08 0.00
CA GLU A 36 10.19 7.31 -0.75
C GLU A 36 9.67 7.23 -2.20
N ASN A 37 9.62 6.02 -2.79
CA ASN A 37 9.06 5.76 -4.11
C ASN A 37 7.75 4.94 -4.04
N CYS A 38 7.72 3.77 -4.67
CA CYS A 38 6.49 2.98 -4.83
C CYS A 38 6.45 1.80 -3.86
N ILE A 39 5.27 1.55 -3.30
CA ILE A 39 4.96 0.27 -2.66
C ILE A 39 4.17 -0.63 -3.62
N HIS A 40 4.61 -1.88 -3.75
CA HIS A 40 3.97 -2.91 -4.55
C HIS A 40 3.52 -4.04 -3.62
N LEU A 41 2.21 -4.19 -3.41
CA LEU A 41 1.65 -5.34 -2.70
C LEU A 41 1.27 -6.39 -3.73
N GLU A 42 1.81 -7.60 -3.59
CA GLU A 42 1.59 -8.71 -4.54
C GLU A 42 1.21 -10.00 -3.78
N GLY A 43 -0.08 -10.15 -3.51
CA GLY A 43 -0.68 -11.24 -2.73
C GLY A 43 -0.50 -11.15 -1.20
N GLY A 44 0.25 -10.15 -0.72
CA GLY A 44 0.56 -9.96 0.70
C GLY A 44 -0.54 -9.25 1.51
N ARG A 45 -0.20 -8.91 2.76
CA ARG A 45 -1.04 -8.11 3.66
C ARG A 45 -0.28 -6.97 4.32
N ILE A 46 -0.89 -5.79 4.36
CA ILE A 46 -0.39 -4.64 5.14
C ILE A 46 -1.39 -4.29 6.24
N ILE A 47 -0.89 -4.05 7.45
CA ILE A 47 -1.68 -3.64 8.61
C ILE A 47 -1.01 -2.41 9.23
N GLY A 48 -1.64 -1.25 9.15
CA GLY A 48 -1.13 -0.01 9.76
C GLY A 48 -1.14 1.21 8.85
N GLU A 49 -0.10 2.04 8.96
CA GLU A 49 0.00 3.32 8.26
C GLU A 49 1.06 3.27 7.17
N VAL A 50 0.67 3.57 5.94
CA VAL A 50 1.56 3.62 4.78
C VAL A 50 1.65 5.05 4.25
N LYS A 51 2.88 5.53 4.06
CA LYS A 51 3.16 6.73 3.27
C LYS A 51 4.09 6.37 2.13
N ALA A 52 3.69 6.69 0.90
CA ALA A 52 4.48 6.42 -0.29
C ALA A 52 4.31 7.54 -1.33
N LYS A 53 5.17 7.55 -2.35
CA LYS A 53 4.87 8.35 -3.54
C LYS A 53 3.70 7.73 -4.29
N CYS A 54 3.81 6.44 -4.60
CA CYS A 54 2.76 5.68 -5.27
C CYS A 54 2.51 4.34 -4.56
N ALA A 55 1.32 3.78 -4.74
CA ALA A 55 0.99 2.44 -4.27
C ALA A 55 0.27 1.65 -5.37
N VAL A 56 0.73 0.43 -5.63
CA VAL A 56 0.08 -0.54 -6.53
C VAL A 56 -0.27 -1.78 -5.71
N ILE A 57 -1.56 -2.06 -5.59
CA ILE A 57 -2.10 -2.98 -4.60
C ILE A 57 -2.81 -4.14 -5.27
N ASN A 58 -2.19 -5.31 -5.14
CA ASN A 58 -2.80 -6.62 -5.35
C ASN A 58 -2.68 -7.38 -4.02
N GLY A 59 -3.68 -7.29 -3.14
CA GLY A 59 -3.62 -7.89 -1.81
C GLY A 59 -4.52 -7.18 -0.80
N ASN A 60 -4.28 -7.43 0.48
CA ASN A 60 -5.17 -6.95 1.54
C ASN A 60 -4.52 -5.84 2.36
N ILE A 61 -5.26 -4.77 2.61
CA ILE A 61 -4.77 -3.66 3.45
C ILE A 61 -5.81 -3.32 4.52
N ASP A 62 -5.32 -3.12 5.74
CA ASP A 62 -6.07 -2.67 6.90
C ASP A 62 -5.35 -1.46 7.53
N GLY A 63 -6.00 -0.29 7.56
CA GLY A 63 -5.44 0.91 8.20
C GLY A 63 -5.54 2.21 7.39
N LYS A 64 -4.42 2.87 7.11
CA LYS A 64 -4.38 4.16 6.38
C LYS A 64 -3.28 4.19 5.33
N ILE A 65 -3.58 4.73 4.16
CA ILE A 65 -2.65 4.91 3.06
C ILE A 65 -2.67 6.37 2.63
N GLU A 66 -1.49 6.99 2.54
CA GLU A 66 -1.30 8.32 1.97
C GLU A 66 -0.27 8.24 0.84
N CYS A 67 -0.70 8.58 -0.37
CA CYS A 67 0.15 8.67 -1.55
C CYS A 67 0.25 10.13 -2.00
N SER A 68 1.44 10.54 -2.43
CA SER A 68 1.64 11.90 -2.97
C SER A 68 1.43 11.98 -4.49
N ASP A 69 1.30 10.86 -5.20
CA ASP A 69 1.10 10.80 -6.65
C ASP A 69 -0.18 10.01 -6.98
N PHE A 70 -0.15 8.67 -6.82
CA PHE A 70 -1.34 7.86 -7.07
C PHE A 70 -1.44 6.61 -6.19
N PHE A 71 -2.66 6.13 -6.05
CA PHE A 71 -3.03 4.85 -5.49
C PHE A 71 -3.77 4.03 -6.56
N ASP A 72 -3.30 2.81 -6.81
CA ASP A 72 -3.89 1.87 -7.77
C ASP A 72 -4.16 0.53 -7.07
N MET A 73 -5.41 0.10 -7.04
CA MET A 73 -5.81 -1.19 -6.49
C MET A 73 -6.38 -2.09 -7.58
N GLU A 74 -5.64 -3.13 -7.90
CA GLU A 74 -5.98 -4.09 -8.94
C GLU A 74 -6.89 -5.21 -8.41
N LYS A 75 -6.62 -5.70 -7.19
CA LYS A 75 -7.32 -6.84 -6.58
C LYS A 75 -7.09 -6.88 -5.07
N GLY A 76 -8.07 -7.42 -4.33
CA GLY A 76 -7.95 -7.76 -2.91
C GLY A 76 -8.96 -7.01 -2.06
N VAL A 77 -8.72 -6.92 -0.74
CA VAL A 77 -9.64 -6.27 0.21
C VAL A 77 -8.97 -5.04 0.81
N LEU A 78 -9.63 -3.89 0.70
CA LEU A 78 -9.10 -2.63 1.21
C LEU A 78 -10.00 -2.12 2.35
N ASN A 79 -9.60 -2.42 3.58
CA ASN A 79 -10.26 -1.91 4.79
C ASN A 79 -9.44 -0.73 5.33
N SER A 80 -9.34 0.33 4.54
CA SER A 80 -8.46 1.46 4.88
C SER A 80 -8.99 2.81 4.41
N LYS A 81 -8.47 3.87 5.04
CA LYS A 81 -8.60 5.25 4.55
C LYS A 81 -7.51 5.55 3.54
N VAL A 82 -7.89 5.95 2.33
CA VAL A 82 -6.95 6.26 1.24
C VAL A 82 -6.98 7.75 0.94
N LYS A 83 -5.81 8.35 0.90
CA LYS A 83 -5.62 9.76 0.55
C LYS A 83 -4.58 9.86 -0.55
N ALA A 84 -4.97 10.28 -1.76
CA ALA A 84 -4.06 10.42 -2.90
C ALA A 84 -4.63 11.40 -3.94
N PRO A 85 -3.78 12.06 -4.75
CA PRO A 85 -4.26 12.89 -5.86
C PRO A 85 -5.02 12.10 -6.93
N LYS A 86 -4.57 10.87 -7.22
CA LYS A 86 -5.22 9.97 -8.17
C LYS A 86 -5.48 8.62 -7.53
N ILE A 87 -6.73 8.15 -7.65
CA ILE A 87 -7.17 6.87 -7.11
C ILE A 87 -7.76 6.04 -8.25
N ILE A 88 -7.24 4.82 -8.42
CA ILE A 88 -7.68 3.85 -9.42
C ILE A 88 -8.08 2.58 -8.67
N ILE A 89 -9.32 2.13 -8.86
CA ILE A 89 -9.84 0.92 -8.22
C ILE A 89 -10.43 0.05 -9.33
N SER A 90 -9.86 -1.14 -9.50
CA SER A 90 -10.28 -2.16 -10.46
C SER A 90 -11.58 -2.86 -10.01
N GLU A 91 -12.33 -3.43 -10.95
CA GLU A 91 -13.56 -4.20 -10.67
C GLU A 91 -13.34 -5.44 -9.79
N PHE A 92 -12.09 -5.92 -9.66
CA PHE A 92 -11.72 -7.06 -8.82
C PHE A 92 -11.25 -6.66 -7.41
N ALA A 93 -11.28 -5.36 -7.10
CA ALA A 93 -11.02 -4.86 -5.77
C ALA A 93 -12.31 -4.85 -4.94
N ASP A 94 -12.27 -5.48 -3.77
CA ASP A 94 -13.32 -5.40 -2.77
C ASP A 94 -13.01 -4.22 -1.83
N TYR A 95 -13.72 -3.11 -2.05
CA TYR A 95 -13.63 -1.91 -1.24
C TYR A 95 -15.00 -1.55 -0.64
N PRO A 96 -15.27 -1.92 0.63
CA PRO A 96 -16.62 -1.86 1.19
C PRO A 96 -17.09 -0.44 1.54
N ASP A 97 -16.20 0.55 1.64
CA ASP A 97 -16.57 1.91 2.06
C ASP A 97 -15.86 3.01 1.25
N LEU A 98 -16.46 3.35 0.10
CA LEU A 98 -16.03 4.45 -0.76
C LEU A 98 -15.93 5.81 -0.05
N ASN A 99 -16.62 6.01 1.09
CA ASN A 99 -16.58 7.28 1.83
C ASN A 99 -15.23 7.53 2.52
N ASN A 100 -14.35 6.53 2.58
CA ASN A 100 -13.01 6.64 3.14
C ASN A 100 -11.93 7.02 2.11
N ILE A 101 -12.34 7.32 0.88
CA ILE A 101 -11.49 7.87 -0.17
C ILE A 101 -11.52 9.40 -0.12
N ILE A 102 -10.33 9.98 -0.03
CA ILE A 102 -10.12 11.43 -0.10
C ILE A 102 -9.19 11.69 -1.28
N GLU A 103 -9.76 12.13 -2.40
CA GLU A 103 -8.99 12.72 -3.49
C GLU A 103 -8.40 14.05 -3.00
N GLN A 104 -7.11 14.26 -3.25
CA GLN A 104 -6.44 15.54 -2.94
C GLN A 104 -6.39 16.41 -4.20
N ASP A 105 -6.98 17.60 -4.11
CA ASP A 105 -6.83 18.67 -5.12
C ASP A 105 -5.39 19.18 -5.23
#